data_AF-A0A662CLM3-F1
#
_entry.id   AF-A0A662CLM3-F1
#
_cell.length_a   1.000
_cell.length_b   1.000
_cell.length_c   1.000
_cell.angle_alpha   90.00
_cell.angle_beta   90.00
_cell.angle_gamma   90.00
#
_symmetry.space_group_name_H-M   'P 1'
#
loop_
_entity.id
_entity.type
_entity.pdbx_description
1 polymer ?
#
loop_
_entity_poly.entity_id
_entity_poly.type
_entity_poly.pdbx_seq_one_letter_code
_entity_poly.pdbx_strand_id
1 'polypeptide(L)'
;FNKTNQRDHLKQILDVELIYYLTHPDGREERIVHAFPMRYLFRYEAEHLLARCGFEVLDVFADYDKNPLGSIYPGELIFIARKPD
;
A
#
# COMPACT_ATOMS: atom_id res chain seq x y z
N PHE A 1 24.36 -0.56 2.44
CA PHE A 1 23.00 -0.78 1.93
C PHE A 1 22.45 0.55 1.48
N ASN A 2 22.44 0.79 0.17
CA ASN A 2 22.04 2.06 -0.41
C ASN A 2 21.39 1.77 -1.77
N LYS A 3 20.28 1.03 -1.78
CA LYS A 3 19.39 1.06 -2.94
C LYS A 3 18.46 2.23 -2.70
N THR A 4 18.72 3.32 -3.39
CA THR A 4 17.77 4.41 -3.60
C THR A 4 16.39 3.81 -3.85
N ASN A 5 15.32 4.29 -3.21
CA ASN A 5 13.95 3.87 -3.50
C ASN A 5 13.65 4.09 -4.99
N GLN A 6 13.90 3.06 -5.81
CA GLN A 6 13.71 3.13 -7.25
C GLN A 6 12.23 2.92 -7.56
N ARG A 7 11.77 3.63 -8.60
CA ARG A 7 10.40 3.55 -9.09
C ARG A 7 10.46 3.26 -10.57
N ASP A 8 10.02 2.07 -10.96
CA ASP A 8 9.77 1.73 -12.37
C ASP A 8 8.32 2.12 -12.68
N HIS A 9 8.14 3.35 -13.16
CA HIS A 9 6.81 3.89 -13.48
C HIS A 9 6.13 3.16 -14.64
N LEU A 10 6.90 2.61 -15.58
CA LEU A 10 6.36 1.88 -16.73
C LEU A 10 5.71 0.57 -16.28
N LYS A 11 6.33 -0.12 -15.31
CA LYS A 11 5.81 -1.39 -14.76
C LYS A 11 4.99 -1.21 -13.48
N GLN A 12 4.89 0.03 -12.99
CA GLN A 12 4.28 0.40 -11.71
C GLN A 12 4.83 -0.39 -10.53
N ILE A 13 6.16 -0.50 -10.45
CA ILE A 13 6.87 -1.21 -9.37
C ILE A 13 7.65 -0.20 -8.52
N LEU A 14 7.52 -0.33 -7.21
CA LEU A 14 8.34 0.33 -6.18
C LEU A 14 9.27 -0.69 -5.56
N ASP A 15 10.54 -0.35 -5.40
CA ASP A 15 11.40 -1.07 -4.46
C ASP A 15 11.09 -0.56 -3.05
N VAL A 16 10.67 -1.46 -2.16
CA VAL A 16 10.26 -1.14 -0.79
C VAL A 16 11.17 -1.85 0.21
N GLU A 17 11.51 -1.15 1.29
CA GLU A 17 12.15 -1.73 2.47
C GLU A 17 11.23 -1.57 3.69
N LEU A 18 10.92 -2.70 4.34
CA LEU A 18 10.36 -2.70 5.69
C LEU A 18 11.51 -2.90 6.67
N ILE A 19 11.74 -1.91 7.53
CA ILE A 19 12.82 -1.93 8.52
C ILE A 19 12.21 -2.18 9.89
N TYR A 20 12.63 -3.29 10.51
CA TYR A 20 12.23 -3.67 11.85
C TYR A 20 13.39 -3.43 12.81
N TYR A 21 13.11 -2.76 13.91
CA TYR A 21 14.01 -2.64 15.05
C TYR A 21 13.45 -3.54 16.14
N LEU A 22 14.19 -4.59 16.47
CA LEU A 22 13.81 -5.58 17.46
C LEU A 22 14.65 -5.39 18.72
N THR A 23 13.99 -5.37 19.87
CA THR A 23 14.64 -5.47 21.17
C THR A 23 14.32 -6.84 21.74
N HIS A 24 15.36 -7.66 21.95
CA HIS A 24 15.25 -9.00 22.51
C HIS A 24 15.09 -8.92 24.03
N PRO A 25 14.55 -9.96 24.70
CA PRO A 25 14.36 -9.95 26.16
C PRO A 25 15.66 -9.76 26.97
N ASP A 26 16.81 -10.12 26.39
CA ASP A 26 18.16 -9.93 26.98
C ASP A 26 18.71 -8.51 26.78
N GLY A 27 17.93 -7.61 26.17
CA GLY A 27 18.33 -6.23 25.86
C GLY A 27 19.15 -6.09 24.57
N ARG A 28 19.43 -7.18 23.84
CA ARG A 28 20.08 -7.09 22.53
C ARG A 28 19.15 -6.41 21.53
N GLU A 29 19.71 -5.52 20.73
CA GLU A 29 19.00 -4.88 19.62
C GLU A 29 19.39 -5.52 18.29
N GLU A 30 18.43 -5.64 17.39
CA GLU A 30 18.61 -6.18 16.05
C GLU A 30 17.84 -5.35 15.03
N ARG A 31 18.48 -5.03 13.90
CA ARG A 31 17.85 -4.37 12.77
C ARG A 31 17.67 -5.35 11.63
N ILE A 32 16.42 -5.65 11.28
CA ILE A 32 16.06 -6.50 10.16
C ILE A 32 15.54 -5.62 9.01
N VAL A 33 16.08 -5.81 7.81
CA VAL A 33 15.61 -5.15 6.60
C VAL A 33 14.99 -6.18 5.67
N HIS A 34 13.69 -6.06 5.42
CA HIS A 34 12.99 -6.86 4.43
C HIS A 34 12.78 -6.01 3.18
N ALA A 35 13.56 -6.28 2.13
CA ALA A 35 13.49 -5.56 0.86
C ALA A 35 12.79 -6.39 -0.21
N PHE A 36 11.79 -5.81 -0.89
CA PHE A 36 11.05 -6.49 -1.94
C PHE A 36 10.42 -5.49 -2.94
N PRO A 37 10.20 -5.91 -4.20
CA PRO A 37 9.44 -5.11 -5.16
C PRO A 37 7.94 -5.21 -4.86
N MET A 38 7.25 -4.07 -4.90
CA MET A 38 5.81 -3.97 -4.71
C MET A 38 5.17 -3.28 -5.91
N ARG A 39 4.09 -3.84 -6.45
CA ARG A 39 3.28 -3.16 -7.46
C ARG A 39 2.30 -2.20 -6.78
N TYR A 40 2.15 -1.00 -7.31
CA TYR A 40 1.17 -0.01 -6.86
C TYR A 40 0.12 0.25 -7.93
N LEU A 41 -1.07 0.67 -7.49
CA LEU A 41 -2.19 1.05 -8.37
C LEU A 41 -2.56 2.51 -8.13
N PHE A 42 -3.03 3.19 -9.17
CA PHE A 42 -3.71 4.46 -9.00
C PHE A 42 -5.17 4.23 -8.61
N ARG A 43 -5.79 5.22 -7.94
CA ARG A 43 -7.19 5.15 -7.48
C ARG A 43 -8.14 4.61 -8.56
N TYR A 44 -8.23 5.31 -9.70
CA TYR A 44 -9.15 4.93 -10.78
C TYR A 44 -8.78 3.62 -11.47
N GLU A 45 -7.51 3.21 -11.43
CA GLU A 45 -7.09 1.91 -11.94
C GLU A 45 -7.64 0.78 -11.06
N ALA A 46 -7.52 0.91 -9.73
CA ALA A 46 -8.09 -0.04 -8.79
C ALA A 46 -9.62 -0.11 -8.91
N GLU A 47 -10.31 1.04 -9.01
CA GLU A 47 -11.77 1.09 -9.25
C GLU A 47 -12.16 0.35 -10.53
N HIS A 48 -11.42 0.57 -11.63
CA HIS A 48 -11.68 -0.09 -12.91
C HIS A 48 -11.45 -1.61 -12.87
N LEU A 49 -10.39 -2.05 -12.20
CA LEU A 49 -10.10 -3.48 -12.02
C LEU A 49 -11.17 -4.17 -11.17
N LEU A 50 -11.63 -3.53 -10.08
CA LEU A 50 -12.72 -4.03 -9.26
C LEU A 50 -14.01 -4.16 -10.09
N ALA A 51 -14.38 -3.12 -10.84
CA ALA A 51 -15.55 -3.15 -11.73
C ALA A 51 -15.47 -4.28 -12.76
N ARG A 52 -14.30 -4.53 -13.35
CA ARG A 52 -14.07 -5.62 -14.32
C ARG A 52 -14.16 -7.02 -13.70
N CYS A 53 -13.90 -7.12 -12.40
CA CYS A 53 -14.13 -8.34 -11.61
C CYS A 53 -15.58 -8.47 -11.13
N GLY A 54 -16.46 -7.55 -11.51
CA GLY A 54 -17.87 -7.53 -11.13
C GLY A 54 -18.14 -6.92 -9.76
N PHE A 55 -17.17 -6.25 -9.13
CA PHE A 55 -17.39 -5.57 -7.86
C PHE A 55 -17.93 -4.15 -8.06
N GLU A 56 -18.77 -3.72 -7.14
CA GLU A 56 -19.19 -2.33 -6.99
C GLU A 56 -18.35 -1.68 -5.88
N VAL A 57 -17.72 -0.54 -6.18
CA VAL A 57 -17.00 0.26 -5.19
C VAL A 57 -18.01 1.14 -4.46
N LEU A 58 -18.10 0.96 -3.14
CA LEU A 58 -19.04 1.69 -2.28
C LEU A 58 -18.39 2.92 -1.65
N ASP A 59 -17.11 2.82 -1.28
CA ASP A 59 -16.37 3.93 -0.67
C ASP A 59 -14.85 3.78 -0.86
N VAL A 60 -14.14 4.90 -0.75
CA VAL A 60 -12.67 4.96 -0.78
C VAL A 60 -12.19 5.94 0.28
N PHE A 61 -11.34 5.46 1.20
CA PHE A 61 -10.73 6.28 2.25
C PHE A 61 -9.23 6.49 2.04
N ALA A 62 -8.72 7.58 2.63
CA ALA A 62 -7.32 7.99 2.53
C ALA A 62 -6.36 7.25 3.48
N ASP A 63 -6.91 6.55 4.48
CA ASP A 63 -6.19 5.80 5.50
C ASP A 63 -7.11 4.80 6.22
N TYR A 64 -6.56 4.07 7.20
CA TYR A 64 -7.31 3.11 8.02
C TYR A 64 -8.27 3.76 9.04
N ASP A 65 -8.13 5.06 9.31
CA ASP A 65 -9.03 5.82 10.17
C ASP A 65 -10.29 6.31 9.43
N LYS A 66 -10.43 5.93 8.16
CA LYS A 66 -11.55 6.30 7.26
C LYS A 66 -11.62 7.80 6.99
N ASN A 67 -10.49 8.49 6.94
CA ASN A 67 -10.48 9.87 6.49
C ASN A 67 -11.00 9.96 5.04
N PRO A 68 -11.89 10.93 4.72
CA PRO A 68 -12.41 11.09 3.37
C PRO A 68 -11.28 11.27 2.35
N LEU A 69 -11.38 10.60 1.20
CA LEU A 69 -10.35 10.74 0.18
C LEU A 69 -10.22 12.20 -0.28
N GLY A 70 -9.00 12.74 -0.19
CA GLY A 70 -8.69 14.13 -0.51
C GLY A 70 -8.76 15.11 0.66
N SER A 71 -9.21 14.69 1.86
CA SER A 71 -9.11 15.53 3.07
C SER A 71 -7.68 15.64 3.59
N ILE A 72 -6.86 14.62 3.33
CA ILE A 72 -5.45 14.52 3.67
C ILE A 72 -4.67 13.95 2.48
N TYR A 73 -3.34 14.04 2.53
CA TYR A 73 -2.50 13.28 1.60
C TYR A 73 -2.70 11.78 1.88
N PRO A 74 -3.19 10.99 0.90
CA PRO A 74 -3.46 9.57 1.14
C PRO A 74 -2.13 8.81 1.16
N GLY A 75 -1.77 8.26 2.33
CA GLY A 75 -0.70 7.27 2.45
C GLY A 75 -1.11 5.91 1.87
N GLU A 76 -2.41 5.62 1.93
CA GLU A 76 -3.03 4.38 1.49
C GLU A 76 -4.32 4.68 0.70
N LEU A 77 -4.81 3.68 -0.04
CA LEU A 77 -6.14 3.70 -0.63
C LEU A 77 -6.93 2.51 -0.09
N ILE A 78 -7.92 2.79 0.76
CA ILE A 78 -8.75 1.76 1.37
C ILE A 78 -10.08 1.69 0.62
N PHE A 79 -10.29 0.61 -0.13
CA PHE A 79 -11.51 0.38 -0.90
C PHE A 79 -12.52 -0.45 -0.13
N ILE A 80 -13.75 0.02 -0.03
CA ILE A 80 -14.90 -0.79 0.37
C ILE A 80 -15.62 -1.20 -0.90
N ALA A 81 -15.65 -2.50 -1.19
CA ALA A 81 -16.28 -3.04 -2.39
C ALA A 81 -17.21 -4.21 -2.07
N ARG A 82 -18.30 -4.32 -2.83
CA ARG A 82 -19.29 -5.38 -2.73
C ARG A 82 -19.31 -6.20 -4.00
N LYS A 83 -19.39 -7.52 -3.87
CA LYS A 83 -19.75 -8.40 -4.98
C LYS A 83 -21.30 -8.45 -5.07
N PRO A 84 -21.91 -8.09 -6.20
CA PRO A 84 -23.34 -8.29 -6.44
C PRO A 84 -23.69 -9.78 -6.35
N ASP A 85 -24.93 -10.06 -5.94
CA ASP A 85 -25.49 -11.42 -5.86
C ASP A 85 -25.60 -12.09 -7.24
#